data_AF-A0AA97E402-F1
#
_entry.id   AF-A0AA97E402-F1
#
_cell.length_a   1.000
_cell.length_b   1.000
_cell.length_c   1.000
_cell.angle_alpha   90.00
_cell.angle_beta   90.00
_cell.angle_gamma   90.00
#
_symmetry.space_group_name_H-M   'P 1'
#
loop_
_entity.id
_entity.type
_entity.pdbx_description
1 polymer ?
#
loop_
_entity_poly.entity_id
_entity_poly.type
_entity_poly.pdbx_seq_one_letter_code
_entity_poly.pdbx_strand_id
1 'polypeptide(L)' 'MKTATLNLRIDPVLKEAARIAAALEHRSIANMVEVLIRQHCEREGVSIPDQVELFSHEERNDE' A
#
# COMPACT_ATOMS: atom_id res chain seq x y z
N MET A 1 -12.28 1.57 8.41
CA MET A 1 -11.14 1.68 7.48
C MET A 1 -11.56 1.03 6.18
N LYS A 2 -11.76 1.81 5.12
CA LYS A 2 -12.10 1.27 3.79
C LYS A 2 -10.79 0.71 3.19
N THR A 3 -10.83 -0.43 2.50
CA THR A 3 -9.64 -1.01 1.86
C THR A 3 -9.88 -1.14 0.37
N ALA A 4 -8.84 -0.98 -0.44
CA ALA A 4 -8.87 -1.15 -1.87
C ALA A 4 -7.87 -2.24 -2.29
N THR A 5 -8.16 -2.96 -3.37
CA THR A 5 -7.30 -4.04 -3.86
C THR A 5 -6.24 -3.50 -4.81
N LEU A 6 -4.96 -3.76 -4.50
CA LEU A 6 -3.83 -3.48 -5.40
C LEU A 6 -3.40 -4.78 -6.12
N ASN A 7 -3.59 -4.85 -7.43
CA ASN A 7 -3.10 -5.96 -8.25
C ASN A 7 -1.69 -5.68 -8.75
N LEU A 8 -0.70 -6.40 -8.21
CA LEU A 8 0.72 -6.21 -8.53
C LEU A 8 1.29 -7.40 -9.30
N ARG A 9 2.00 -7.12 -10.40
CA ARG A 9 2.83 -8.10 -11.12
C ARG A 9 4.28 -7.89 -10.74
N ILE A 10 4.92 -8.91 -10.17
CA ILE A 10 6.34 -8.91 -9.79
C ILE A 10 6.96 -10.25 -10.15
N ASP A 11 8.29 -10.27 -10.21
CA ASP A 11 9.06 -11.49 -10.37
C ASP A 11 8.71 -12.50 -9.24
N PRO A 12 8.48 -13.79 -9.55
CA PRO A 12 8.21 -14.81 -8.55
C PRO A 12 9.26 -14.90 -7.45
N VAL A 13 10.55 -14.69 -7.76
CA VAL A 13 11.65 -14.71 -6.81
C VAL A 13 11.51 -13.55 -5.82
N LEU A 14 11.16 -12.36 -6.32
CA LEU A 14 10.96 -11.19 -5.49
C LEU A 14 9.73 -11.35 -4.57
N LYS A 15 8.66 -11.98 -5.06
CA LYS A 15 7.49 -12.32 -4.25
C LYS A 15 7.88 -13.20 -3.06
N GLU A 16 8.72 -14.20 -3.29
CA GLU A 16 9.16 -15.11 -2.23
C GLU A 16 10.06 -14.41 -1.21
N ALA A 17 10.99 -13.57 -1.68
CA ALA A 17 11.81 -12.73 -0.80
C ALA A 17 10.93 -11.83 0.09
N ALA A 18 9.91 -11.18 -0.48
CA ALA A 18 8.96 -10.36 0.26
C ALA A 18 8.15 -11.18 1.27
N ARG A 19 7.75 -12.42 0.94
CA ARG A 19 7.07 -13.32 1.87
C ARG A 19 7.94 -13.65 3.08
N ILE A 20 9.22 -13.96 2.86
CA ILE A 20 10.17 -14.29 3.93
C ILE A 20 10.40 -13.05 4.81
N ALA A 21 10.67 -11.89 4.21
CA ALA A 21 10.86 -10.64 4.96
C ALA A 21 9.64 -10.31 5.82
N ALA A 22 8.43 -10.41 5.27
CA ALA A 22 7.19 -10.17 6.01
C ALA A 22 7.02 -11.14 7.19
N ALA A 23 7.35 -12.42 7.00
CA ALA A 23 7.31 -13.41 8.07
C ALA A 23 8.31 -13.11 9.20
N LEU A 24 9.52 -12.64 8.87
CA LEU A 24 10.53 -12.24 9.85
C LEU A 24 10.09 -11.03 10.68
N GLU A 25 9.32 -10.12 10.09
CA GLU A 25 8.75 -8.95 10.77
C GLU A 25 7.36 -9.22 11.40
N HIS A 26 6.91 -10.47 11.45
CA HIS A 26 5.61 -10.88 12.00
C HIS A 26 4.41 -10.13 11.39
N ARG A 27 4.46 -9.83 10.10
CA ARG A 27 3.44 -9.08 9.36
C ARG A 27 3.04 -9.77 8.07
N SER A 28 1.90 -9.37 7.50
CA SER A 28 1.47 -9.85 6.19
C SER A 28 2.28 -9.19 5.07
N ILE A 29 2.37 -9.85 3.91
CA ILE A 29 2.97 -9.25 2.70
C ILE A 29 2.25 -7.96 2.32
N ALA A 30 0.92 -7.94 2.42
CA ALA A 30 0.12 -6.75 2.10
C ALA A 30 0.54 -5.55 2.98
N ASN A 31 0.67 -5.77 4.29
CA ASN A 31 1.12 -4.71 5.18
C ASN A 31 2.58 -4.31 4.91
N MET A 32 3.46 -5.28 4.61
CA MET A 32 4.83 -4.99 4.17
C MET A 32 4.88 -4.05 2.97
N VAL A 33 4.12 -4.38 1.92
CA VAL A 33 4.02 -3.54 0.72
C VAL A 33 3.48 -2.15 1.06
N GLU A 34 2.47 -2.06 1.92
CA GLU A 34 1.91 -0.77 2.37
C GLU A 34 2.98 0.14 3.01
N VAL A 35 3.80 -0.40 3.93
CA VAL A 35 4.87 0.39 4.57
C VAL A 35 5.96 0.76 3.58
N LEU A 36 6.35 -0.16 2.68
CA LEU A 36 7.36 0.14 1.66
C LEU A 36 6.89 1.27 0.72
N ILE A 37 5.62 1.27 0.34
CA ILE A 37 5.01 2.36 -0.44
C ILE A 37 5.03 3.65 0.36
N ARG A 38 4.61 3.62 1.63
CA ARG A 38 4.59 4.81 2.50
C ARG A 38 5.97 5.45 2.64
N GLN A 39 6.98 4.62 2.94
CA GLN A 39 8.36 5.07 3.08
C GLN A 39 8.91 5.61 1.76
N HIS A 40 8.55 5.02 0.62
CA HIS A 40 8.95 5.55 -0.67
C HIS A 40 8.33 6.92 -0.94
N CYS A 41 7.01 7.08 -0.72
CA CYS A 41 6.34 8.37 -0.86
C CYS A 41 6.95 9.44 0.05
N GLU A 42 7.23 9.12 1.32
CA GLU A 42 7.89 10.03 2.26
C GLU A 42 9.26 10.49 1.76
N ARG A 43 10.09 9.57 1.22
CA ARG A 43 11.41 9.92 0.65
C ARG A 43 11.31 10.81 -0.59
N GLU A 44 10.30 10.58 -1.42
CA GLU A 44 10.06 11.35 -2.64
C GLU A 44 9.26 12.65 -2.38
N GLY A 45 8.83 12.91 -1.14
CA GLY A 45 8.01 14.07 -0.79
C GLY A 45 6.55 14.00 -1.26
N VAL A 46 6.05 12.81 -1.56
CA VAL A 46 4.65 12.58 -1.95
C VAL A 46 3.78 12.46 -0.70
N SER A 47 2.86 13.41 -0.51
CA SER A 47 1.89 13.37 0.60
C SER A 47 0.86 12.27 0.37
N ILE A 48 0.64 11.42 1.38
CA ILE A 48 -0.42 10.40 1.39
C ILE A 48 -1.57 10.95 2.24
N PRO A 49 -2.73 11.31 1.63
CA PRO A 49 -3.87 11.85 2.36
C PRO A 49 -4.51 10.80 3.27
N ASP A 50 -5.20 11.25 4.31
CA ASP A 50 -5.98 10.35 5.16
C ASP A 50 -7.16 9.77 4.39
N GLN A 51 -7.53 8.52 4.70
CA GLN A 51 -8.62 7.83 3.98
C GLN A 51 -9.93 8.64 3.95
N VAL A 52 -10.21 9.41 5.00
CA VAL A 52 -11.41 10.25 5.09
C VAL A 52 -11.42 11.31 3.98
N GLU A 53 -10.28 11.90 3.64
CA GLU A 53 -10.17 12.93 2.60
C GLU A 53 -10.25 12.34 1.18
N LEU A 54 -9.73 11.12 1.00
CA LEU A 54 -9.73 10.45 -0.30
C LEU A 54 -11.14 10.03 -0.74
N PHE A 55 -11.89 9.35 0.13
CA PHE A 55 -13.23 8.85 -0.19
C PHE A 55 -14.32 9.95 -0.17
N SER A 56 -14.07 11.10 0.46
CA SER A 56 -15.02 12.22 0.46
C SER A 56 -14.97 13.07 -0.82
N HIS A 57 -13.93 12.93 -1.63
CA HIS A 57 -13.86 13.50 -2.98
C HIS A 57 -14.50 12.60 -4.04
N GLU A 58 -14.43 11.28 -3.86
CA GLU A 58 -15.07 10.33 -4.78
C GLU A 58 -16.61 10.44 -4.74
N GLU A 59 -17.21 10.65 -3.58
CA GLU A 59 -18.67 10.81 -3.42
C GLU A 59 -19.24 12.12 -4.03
N ARG A 60 -18.38 13.04 -4.48
CA ARG A 60 -18.79 14.34 -5.02
C ARG A 60 -18.72 14.43 -6.55
N ASN A 61 -18.33 13.35 -7.23
CA ASN A 61 -18.13 13.31 -8.68
C ASN A 61 -19.20 12.47 -9.42
N ASP A 62 -20.32 12.16 -8.77
CA ASP A 62 -21.49 11.49 -9.33
C ASP A 62 -22.68 12.48 -9.52
N GLU A 63 -22.45 13.62 -10.21
CA GLU A 63 -23.53 14.54 -10.64
C GLU A 63 -23.50 14.78 -12.16
#